data_AF-A0A9X1QIW1-F1
#
_entry.id   AF-A0A9X1QIW1-F1
#
_cell.length_a   1.000
_cell.length_b   1.000
_cell.length_c   1.000
_cell.angle_alpha   90.00
_cell.angle_beta   90.00
_cell.angle_gamma   90.00
#
_symmetry.space_group_name_H-M   'P 1'
#
loop_
_entity.id
_entity.type
_entity.pdbx_description
1 polymer ?
#
loop_
_entity_poly.entity_id
_entity_poly.type
_entity_poly.pdbx_seq_one_letter_code
_entity_poly.pdbx_strand_id
1 'polypeptide(L)'
;MAKLTELIANWFRPNASDADQYYDDEPVENATAPNAPSDYTPVTYIQPTPVQAPQPAVAEIPEIQKVEVPMPYWLEDEDTLRDEGVLFGLSESDPNEKTDIIQKYFSNLVAGHIASIEQHNERIQELNLFIGQKNNRIEELKDKLKNPVSNTEREHHLPRTLMGITLCVAMCIGNFFLIRESLKPAFADNSWIALGVFLAGMFSLFGKISLFHDTESRVTWKSLLEEIGLPFAAALFVFANVVTHQTWWQAFALFIFVFFLFMFAGKLLLSNITVLWNDTKAWLHIRKDSQDFADNNYNWENECQTLQVEIDELRVKKWQILRDQSTSETERDKLYAKRDMLVKLFESEFYLARRMKNELTTRQLNLIRKSRD
;
A
#
# COMPACT_ATOMS: atom_id res chain seq x y z
N MET A 1 2.31 -4.17 48.10
CA MET A 1 1.67 -5.45 47.72
C MET A 1 0.33 -5.27 47.00
N ALA A 2 -0.52 -4.30 47.35
CA ALA A 2 -1.84 -4.12 46.72
C ALA A 2 -1.86 -3.71 45.23
N LYS A 3 -0.78 -3.11 44.70
CA LYS A 3 -0.71 -2.66 43.29
C LYS A 3 -0.45 -3.78 42.28
N LEU A 4 0.07 -4.92 42.73
CA LEU A 4 0.42 -6.03 41.84
C LEU A 4 -0.78 -6.95 41.59
N THR A 5 -1.69 -7.04 42.56
CA THR A 5 -2.97 -7.74 42.46
C THR A 5 -3.98 -7.06 41.53
N GLU A 6 -4.00 -5.72 41.46
CA GLU A 6 -4.85 -4.98 40.49
C GLU A 6 -4.39 -5.14 39.04
N LEU A 7 -3.07 -5.23 38.81
CA LEU A 7 -2.50 -5.45 37.48
C LEU A 7 -2.79 -6.85 36.94
N ILE A 8 -2.82 -7.87 37.80
CA ILE A 8 -3.14 -9.26 37.39
C ILE A 8 -4.66 -9.41 37.18
N ALA A 9 -5.50 -8.73 37.95
CA ALA A 9 -6.95 -8.80 37.80
C ALA A 9 -7.47 -8.13 36.52
N ASN A 10 -6.78 -7.10 36.00
CA ASN A 10 -7.13 -6.47 34.72
C ASN A 10 -6.73 -7.29 33.49
N TRP A 11 -5.86 -8.30 33.64
CA TRP A 11 -5.44 -9.15 32.53
C TRP A 11 -6.42 -10.29 32.24
N PHE A 12 -7.30 -10.61 33.20
CA PHE A 12 -8.29 -11.69 33.10
C PHE A 12 -9.74 -11.21 32.91
N ARG A 13 -9.96 -9.91 32.63
CA ARG A 13 -11.29 -9.44 32.22
C ARG A 13 -11.49 -9.71 30.72
N PRO A 14 -12.46 -10.55 30.31
CA PRO A 14 -12.85 -10.61 28.92
C PRO A 14 -13.39 -9.25 28.48
N ASN A 15 -12.91 -8.76 27.34
CA ASN A 15 -13.30 -7.47 26.78
C ASN A 15 -14.79 -7.45 26.49
N ALA A 16 -15.45 -6.33 26.83
CA ALA A 16 -16.84 -6.04 26.52
C ALA A 16 -17.09 -5.76 25.01
N SER A 17 -16.24 -6.27 24.12
CA SER A 17 -16.36 -6.14 22.66
C SER A 17 -17.00 -7.36 21.98
N ASP A 18 -17.33 -8.41 22.74
CA ASP A 18 -18.04 -9.61 22.24
C ASP A 18 -19.57 -9.48 22.26
N ALA A 19 -20.12 -8.29 22.57
CA ALA A 19 -21.56 -8.08 22.71
C ALA A 19 -22.27 -7.46 21.49
N ASP A 20 -21.55 -6.98 20.47
CA ASP A 20 -22.16 -6.28 19.32
C ASP A 20 -22.14 -7.10 18.02
N GLN A 21 -21.96 -8.43 18.12
CA GLN A 21 -21.94 -9.34 16.96
C GLN A 21 -23.33 -9.94 16.66
N TYR A 22 -24.40 -9.16 16.82
CA TYR A 22 -25.78 -9.64 16.70
C TYR A 22 -26.70 -8.68 15.93
N TYR A 23 -26.34 -8.34 14.69
CA TYR A 23 -27.31 -8.04 13.63
C TYR A 23 -26.73 -8.48 12.27
N ASP A 24 -27.43 -9.42 11.65
CA ASP A 24 -27.26 -9.97 10.31
C ASP A 24 -27.32 -8.90 9.21
N ASP A 25 -26.60 -9.13 8.11
CA ASP A 25 -27.21 -9.12 6.77
C ASP A 25 -26.36 -10.00 5.82
N GLU A 26 -27.03 -10.95 5.18
CA GLU A 26 -26.47 -12.05 4.40
C GLU A 26 -25.75 -11.63 3.10
N PRO A 27 -24.74 -12.39 2.64
CA PRO A 27 -24.22 -12.25 1.29
C PRO A 27 -25.10 -12.97 0.26
N VAL A 28 -25.65 -12.20 -0.68
CA VAL A 28 -26.33 -12.72 -1.88
C VAL A 28 -25.29 -13.43 -2.77
N GLU A 29 -25.42 -14.74 -2.92
CA GLU A 29 -24.79 -15.51 -3.99
C GLU A 29 -25.22 -14.96 -5.35
N ASN A 30 -24.28 -14.70 -6.26
CA ASN A 30 -24.52 -14.93 -7.68
C ASN A 30 -23.22 -15.11 -8.48
N ALA A 31 -23.11 -16.32 -9.03
CA ALA A 31 -22.75 -16.63 -10.41
C ALA A 31 -21.34 -16.30 -10.94
N THR A 32 -20.58 -17.39 -11.05
CA THR A 32 -19.46 -17.66 -11.95
C THR A 32 -19.69 -17.20 -13.40
N ALA A 33 -18.70 -16.52 -13.98
CA ALA A 33 -18.50 -16.38 -15.44
C ALA A 33 -17.00 -16.15 -15.74
N PRO A 34 -16.50 -16.51 -16.95
CA PRO A 34 -15.24 -17.25 -17.09
C PRO A 34 -14.02 -16.44 -17.55
N ASN A 35 -12.86 -17.07 -17.30
CA ASN A 35 -11.50 -16.79 -17.80
C ASN A 35 -11.40 -16.08 -19.15
N ALA A 36 -10.58 -15.03 -19.20
CA ALA A 36 -9.94 -14.54 -20.42
C ALA A 36 -8.41 -14.49 -20.25
N PRO A 37 -7.62 -14.79 -21.29
CA PRO A 37 -6.19 -15.04 -21.16
C PRO A 37 -5.36 -13.76 -21.09
N SER A 38 -4.28 -13.86 -20.31
CA SER A 38 -3.12 -12.98 -20.28
C SER A 38 -2.38 -12.96 -21.62
N ASP A 39 -2.25 -11.78 -22.22
CA ASP A 39 -1.18 -11.48 -23.17
C ASP A 39 -0.49 -10.16 -22.78
N TYR A 40 0.76 -10.31 -22.33
CA TYR A 40 1.69 -9.23 -22.06
C TYR A 40 2.40 -8.86 -23.36
N THR A 41 2.41 -7.57 -23.71
CA THR A 41 3.45 -7.01 -24.60
C THR A 41 4.11 -5.80 -23.91
N PRO A 42 5.44 -5.64 -24.04
CA PRO A 42 6.20 -4.68 -23.26
C PRO A 42 6.08 -3.24 -23.79
N VAL A 43 6.03 -2.32 -22.83
CA VAL A 43 6.03 -0.87 -22.95
C VAL A 43 7.34 -0.39 -23.61
N THR A 44 7.21 0.38 -24.70
CA THR A 44 8.32 1.20 -25.22
C THR A 44 8.25 2.59 -24.58
N TYR A 45 9.31 2.95 -23.85
CA TYR A 45 9.49 4.27 -23.26
C TYR A 45 9.92 5.29 -24.33
N ILE A 46 9.23 6.42 -24.40
CA ILE A 46 9.74 7.66 -25.03
C ILE A 46 9.63 8.77 -23.97
N GLN A 47 10.78 9.29 -23.54
CA GLN A 47 10.90 10.46 -22.65
C GLN A 47 11.03 11.75 -23.52
N PRO A 48 10.62 12.95 -23.03
CA PRO A 48 9.89 13.94 -23.80
C PRO A 48 10.76 15.04 -24.42
N THR A 49 10.17 15.77 -25.36
CA THR A 49 10.62 17.11 -25.79
C THR A 49 9.53 18.12 -25.40
N PRO A 50 9.88 19.33 -24.92
CA PRO A 50 8.97 20.19 -24.17
C PRO A 50 8.06 20.97 -25.11
N VAL A 51 6.74 20.82 -24.95
CA VAL A 51 5.74 21.65 -25.62
C VAL A 51 5.00 22.44 -24.55
N GLN A 52 5.48 23.67 -24.37
CA GLN A 52 4.73 24.91 -24.20
C GLN A 52 3.28 24.74 -23.69
N ALA A 53 3.05 25.14 -22.43
CA ALA A 53 1.73 25.21 -21.82
C ALA A 53 0.81 26.17 -22.60
N PRO A 54 -0.36 25.71 -23.08
CA PRO A 54 -1.48 26.60 -23.34
C PRO A 54 -2.23 26.81 -22.04
N GLN A 55 -2.49 28.07 -21.71
CA GLN A 55 -3.47 28.51 -20.73
C GLN A 55 -4.80 27.75 -20.90
N PRO A 56 -5.58 27.54 -19.82
CA PRO A 56 -6.88 26.90 -19.91
C PRO A 56 -7.81 27.76 -20.75
N ALA A 57 -8.03 27.34 -22.00
CA ALA A 57 -9.21 27.75 -22.74
C ALA A 57 -10.41 27.20 -21.97
N VAL A 58 -11.23 28.11 -21.47
CA VAL A 58 -12.59 27.82 -21.02
C VAL A 58 -13.27 27.12 -22.20
N ALA A 59 -13.42 25.81 -22.11
CA ALA A 59 -14.21 25.06 -23.06
C ALA A 59 -15.65 25.58 -22.95
N GLU A 60 -16.06 26.39 -23.93
CA GLU A 60 -17.46 26.67 -24.16
C GLU A 60 -18.18 25.33 -24.31
N ILE A 61 -19.15 25.15 -23.43
CA ILE A 61 -20.07 24.02 -23.38
C ILE A 61 -20.71 23.90 -24.76
N PRO A 62 -20.58 22.76 -25.48
CA PRO A 62 -21.43 22.52 -26.63
C PRO A 62 -22.86 22.40 -26.11
N GLU A 63 -23.63 23.47 -26.27
CA GLU A 63 -25.07 23.45 -26.07
C GLU A 63 -25.62 22.38 -27.03
N ILE A 64 -26.03 21.24 -26.48
CA ILE A 64 -26.62 20.13 -27.22
C ILE A 64 -27.81 20.72 -27.96
N GLN A 65 -27.68 20.89 -29.28
CA GLN A 65 -28.77 21.35 -30.13
C GLN A 65 -29.95 20.43 -29.90
N LYS A 66 -30.95 20.96 -29.18
CA LYS A 66 -32.24 20.32 -28.97
C LYS A 66 -32.89 20.22 -30.35
N VAL A 67 -32.74 19.08 -31.00
CA VAL A 67 -33.49 18.79 -32.24
C VAL A 67 -34.95 18.73 -31.83
N GLU A 68 -35.66 19.83 -32.01
CA GLU A 68 -37.09 19.92 -31.79
C GLU A 68 -37.76 19.04 -32.84
N VAL A 69 -37.99 17.77 -32.48
CA VAL A 69 -38.89 16.93 -33.26
C VAL A 69 -40.28 17.54 -33.08
N PRO A 70 -40.91 18.04 -34.16
CA PRO A 70 -42.24 18.62 -34.04
C PRO A 70 -43.17 17.55 -33.51
N MET A 71 -43.86 17.86 -32.41
CA MET A 71 -44.86 16.98 -31.82
C MET A 71 -45.92 16.68 -32.89
N PRO A 72 -46.26 15.42 -33.16
CA PRO A 72 -47.38 15.10 -34.03
C PRO A 72 -48.67 15.66 -33.43
N TYR A 73 -49.51 16.31 -34.24
CA TYR A 73 -50.78 16.90 -33.79
C TYR A 73 -51.68 15.92 -33.02
N TRP A 74 -51.71 14.65 -33.41
CA TRP A 74 -52.51 13.62 -32.75
C TRP A 74 -51.94 13.15 -31.39
N LEU A 75 -50.75 13.63 -31.00
CA LEU A 75 -50.11 13.36 -29.70
C LEU A 75 -50.20 14.58 -28.76
N GLU A 76 -50.74 15.72 -29.22
CA GLU A 76 -50.90 16.94 -28.43
C GLU A 76 -51.90 16.73 -27.28
N ASP A 77 -53.05 16.12 -27.59
CA ASP A 77 -54.15 15.89 -26.67
C ASP A 77 -54.53 14.40 -26.55
N GLU A 78 -54.96 14.01 -25.35
CA GLU A 78 -55.39 12.64 -25.06
C GLU A 78 -56.62 12.23 -25.91
N ASP A 79 -57.58 13.14 -26.08
CA ASP A 79 -58.79 12.88 -26.88
C ASP A 79 -58.45 12.67 -28.35
N THR A 80 -57.51 13.46 -28.89
CA THR A 80 -57.06 13.31 -30.28
C THR A 80 -56.28 12.00 -30.47
N LEU A 81 -55.51 11.57 -29.45
CA LEU A 81 -54.83 10.27 -29.48
C LEU A 81 -55.83 9.10 -29.45
N ARG A 82 -56.93 9.22 -28.70
CA ARG A 82 -58.01 8.23 -28.66
C ARG A 82 -58.71 8.13 -30.02
N ASP A 83 -59.06 9.26 -30.62
CA ASP A 83 -59.68 9.32 -31.94
C ASP A 83 -58.77 8.71 -33.01
N GLU A 84 -57.48 9.05 -32.98
CA GLU A 84 -56.49 8.43 -33.86
C GLU A 84 -56.38 6.91 -33.60
N GLY A 85 -56.41 6.47 -32.35
CA GLY A 85 -56.47 5.06 -31.98
C GLY A 85 -57.66 4.32 -32.60
N VAL A 86 -58.86 4.91 -32.54
CA VAL A 86 -60.07 4.36 -33.16
C VAL A 86 -59.96 4.33 -34.68
N LEU A 87 -59.57 5.45 -35.30
CA LEU A 87 -59.42 5.56 -36.77
C LEU A 87 -58.40 4.56 -37.30
N PHE A 88 -57.26 4.45 -36.63
CA PHE A 88 -56.20 3.51 -36.98
C PHE A 88 -56.63 2.06 -36.72
N GLY A 89 -57.43 1.79 -35.67
CA GLY A 89 -58.01 0.46 -35.40
C GLY A 89 -59.07 0.01 -36.42
N LEU A 90 -59.78 0.95 -37.03
CA LEU A 90 -60.68 0.69 -38.15
C LEU A 90 -59.92 0.47 -39.47
N SER A 91 -58.72 1.03 -39.58
CA SER A 91 -57.78 0.73 -40.66
C SER A 91 -57.19 -0.69 -40.51
N GLU A 92 -56.74 -1.30 -41.60
CA GLU A 92 -56.10 -2.64 -41.54
C GLU A 92 -54.62 -2.59 -41.13
N SER A 93 -54.13 -1.42 -40.74
CA SER A 93 -52.73 -1.15 -40.39
C SER A 93 -52.28 -1.84 -39.09
N ASP A 94 -50.97 -1.91 -38.91
CA ASP A 94 -50.31 -2.48 -37.73
C ASP A 94 -50.17 -1.41 -36.61
N PRO A 95 -50.62 -1.67 -35.36
CA PRO A 95 -50.51 -0.70 -34.28
C PRO A 95 -49.08 -0.26 -33.96
N ASN A 96 -48.08 -1.09 -34.30
CA ASN A 96 -46.67 -0.81 -34.03
C ASN A 96 -46.17 0.47 -34.69
N GLU A 97 -46.70 0.84 -35.87
CA GLU A 97 -46.22 2.02 -36.60
C GLU A 97 -46.40 3.32 -35.80
N LYS A 98 -47.52 3.44 -35.09
CA LYS A 98 -47.86 4.63 -34.30
C LYS A 98 -47.24 4.57 -32.91
N THR A 99 -47.20 3.40 -32.28
CA THR A 99 -46.53 3.24 -30.99
C THR A 99 -45.02 3.48 -31.12
N ASP A 100 -44.38 3.09 -32.23
CA ASP A 100 -42.98 3.40 -32.53
C ASP A 100 -42.73 4.91 -32.65
N ILE A 101 -43.66 5.67 -33.22
CA ILE A 101 -43.55 7.14 -33.32
C ILE A 101 -43.63 7.76 -31.92
N ILE A 102 -44.55 7.30 -31.06
CA ILE A 102 -44.64 7.74 -29.67
C ILE A 102 -43.33 7.42 -28.93
N GLN A 103 -42.82 6.19 -29.07
CA GLN A 103 -41.57 5.78 -28.45
C GLN A 103 -40.38 6.64 -28.89
N LYS A 104 -40.24 6.91 -30.19
CA LYS A 104 -39.18 7.76 -30.75
C LYS A 104 -39.28 9.22 -30.30
N TYR A 105 -40.49 9.75 -30.18
CA TYR A 105 -40.70 11.11 -29.67
C TYR A 105 -40.21 11.23 -28.22
N PHE A 106 -40.63 10.30 -27.35
CA PHE A 106 -40.19 10.30 -25.95
C PHE A 106 -38.72 9.91 -25.77
N SER A 107 -38.14 9.07 -26.62
CA SER A 107 -36.69 8.77 -26.57
C SER A 107 -35.86 10.02 -26.81
N ASN A 108 -36.28 10.90 -27.72
CA ASN A 108 -35.59 12.16 -27.98
C ASN A 108 -35.75 13.16 -26.82
N LEU A 109 -36.94 13.24 -26.22
CA LEU A 109 -37.16 14.07 -25.03
C LEU A 109 -36.31 13.62 -23.84
N VAL A 110 -36.18 12.30 -23.67
CA VAL A 110 -35.45 11.69 -22.56
C VAL A 110 -33.93 11.69 -22.80
N ALA A 111 -33.47 11.75 -24.06
CA ALA A 111 -32.05 11.71 -24.41
C ALA A 111 -31.21 12.75 -23.66
N GLY A 112 -31.72 13.97 -23.48
CA GLY A 112 -31.04 15.02 -22.71
C GLY A 112 -30.88 14.67 -21.23
N HIS A 113 -31.92 14.09 -20.61
CA HIS A 113 -31.86 13.63 -19.23
C HIS A 113 -30.92 12.42 -19.06
N ILE A 114 -30.91 11.49 -20.02
CA ILE A 114 -29.96 10.36 -20.02
C ILE A 114 -28.52 10.86 -20.10
N ALA A 115 -28.22 11.78 -21.01
CA ALA A 115 -26.88 12.34 -21.16
C ALA A 115 -26.43 13.05 -19.87
N SER A 116 -27.33 13.81 -19.22
CA SER A 116 -27.02 14.45 -17.94
C SER A 116 -26.79 13.45 -16.81
N ILE A 117 -27.57 12.36 -16.75
CA ILE A 117 -27.38 11.28 -15.76
C ILE A 117 -26.01 10.63 -15.95
N GLU A 118 -25.64 10.30 -17.19
CA GLU A 118 -24.35 9.68 -17.51
C GLU A 118 -23.19 10.59 -17.10
N GLN A 119 -23.26 11.88 -17.47
CA GLN A 119 -22.25 12.88 -17.09
C GLN A 119 -22.11 13.01 -15.56
N HIS A 120 -23.23 13.03 -14.83
CA HIS A 120 -23.21 13.06 -13.36
C HIS A 120 -22.62 11.77 -12.77
N ASN A 121 -22.92 10.61 -13.35
CA ASN A 121 -22.37 9.33 -12.94
C ASN A 121 -20.84 9.27 -13.12
N GLU A 122 -20.33 9.70 -14.29
CA GLU A 122 -18.89 9.85 -14.54
C GLU A 122 -18.24 10.75 -13.47
N ARG A 123 -18.85 11.91 -13.21
CA ARG A 123 -18.32 12.85 -12.22
C ARG A 123 -18.32 12.27 -10.80
N ILE A 124 -19.32 11.48 -10.44
CA ILE A 124 -19.38 10.78 -9.15
C ILE A 124 -18.26 9.75 -9.05
N GLN A 125 -17.99 9.01 -10.13
CA GLN A 125 -16.90 8.03 -10.16
C GLN A 125 -15.53 8.70 -9.98
N GLU A 126 -15.29 9.83 -10.66
CA GLU A 126 -14.07 10.63 -10.46
C GLU A 126 -13.91 11.08 -9.00
N LEU A 127 -14.99 11.60 -8.40
CA LEU A 127 -14.97 12.02 -6.99
C LEU A 127 -14.70 10.86 -6.04
N ASN A 128 -15.26 9.68 -6.30
CA ASN A 128 -14.98 8.48 -5.51
C ASN A 128 -13.50 8.07 -5.59
N LEU A 129 -12.90 8.17 -6.79
CA LEU A 129 -11.49 7.89 -6.98
C LEU A 129 -10.62 8.87 -6.20
N PHE A 130 -10.91 10.17 -6.23
CA PHE A 130 -10.18 11.16 -5.43
C PHE A 130 -10.33 10.94 -3.94
N ILE A 131 -11.53 10.62 -3.46
CA ILE A 131 -11.77 10.27 -2.05
C ILE A 131 -10.97 9.02 -1.66
N GLY A 132 -10.95 8.00 -2.51
CA GLY A 132 -10.18 6.77 -2.29
C GLY A 132 -8.67 7.03 -2.20
N GLN A 133 -8.11 7.80 -3.13
CA GLN A 133 -6.70 8.18 -3.11
C GLN A 133 -6.32 8.93 -1.83
N LYS A 134 -7.14 9.88 -1.39
CA LYS A 134 -6.89 10.63 -0.16
C LYS A 134 -7.05 9.77 1.09
N ASN A 135 -8.03 8.86 1.12
CA ASN A 135 -8.18 7.89 2.21
C ASN A 135 -6.95 6.98 2.34
N ASN A 136 -6.45 6.44 1.23
CA ASN A 136 -5.25 5.60 1.24
C ASN A 136 -4.04 6.37 1.79
N ARG A 137 -3.91 7.66 1.43
CA ARG A 137 -2.85 8.53 1.96
C ARG A 137 -3.00 8.76 3.46
N ILE A 138 -4.21 9.00 3.95
CA ILE A 138 -4.50 9.11 5.39
C ILE A 138 -4.13 7.81 6.10
N GLU A 139 -4.48 6.66 5.53
CA GLU A 139 -4.15 5.35 6.11
C GLU A 139 -2.64 5.12 6.17
N GLU A 140 -1.90 5.46 5.10
CA GLU A 140 -0.44 5.41 5.08
C GLU A 140 0.19 6.30 6.17
N LEU A 141 -0.29 7.53 6.31
CA LEU A 141 0.20 8.47 7.33
C LEU A 141 -0.15 8.00 8.74
N LYS A 142 -1.36 7.47 8.94
CA LYS A 142 -1.81 6.92 10.22
C LYS A 142 -1.05 5.66 10.60
N ASP A 143 -0.69 4.82 9.64
CA ASP A 143 0.14 3.64 9.88
C ASP A 143 1.56 4.05 10.28
N LYS A 144 2.16 5.04 9.59
CA LYS A 144 3.43 5.64 10.01
C LYS A 144 3.36 6.20 11.42
N LEU A 145 2.27 6.89 11.76
CA LEU A 145 2.04 7.43 13.10
C LEU A 145 1.93 6.33 14.18
N LYS A 146 1.20 5.25 13.88
CA LYS A 146 0.95 4.15 14.81
C LYS A 146 2.16 3.24 14.98
N ASN A 147 2.96 3.08 13.94
CA ASN A 147 4.16 2.26 13.92
C ASN A 147 5.40 3.11 13.63
N PRO A 148 5.84 3.97 14.58
CA PRO A 148 6.98 4.86 14.37
C PRO A 148 8.26 4.14 13.96
N VAL A 149 8.46 2.93 14.49
CA VAL A 149 9.73 2.23 14.50
C VAL A 149 9.48 0.72 14.71
N SER A 150 9.09 0.00 13.67
CA SER A 150 9.16 -1.48 13.66
C SER A 150 10.60 -2.02 13.75
N ASN A 151 11.61 -1.17 13.93
CA ASN A 151 13.02 -1.52 14.08
C ASN A 151 13.53 -1.60 15.54
N THR A 152 12.66 -1.45 16.54
CA THR A 152 13.07 -1.58 17.96
C THR A 152 13.38 -3.03 18.36
N GLU A 153 13.08 -4.01 17.49
CA GLU A 153 13.40 -5.43 17.68
C GLU A 153 14.79 -5.86 17.17
N ARG A 154 15.66 -4.93 16.75
CA ARG A 154 17.09 -5.27 16.63
C ARG A 154 17.68 -5.33 18.03
N GLU A 155 17.60 -6.54 18.59
CA GLU A 155 18.17 -7.01 19.85
C GLU A 155 19.35 -6.16 20.33
N HIS A 156 19.23 -5.65 21.55
CA HIS A 156 20.29 -4.91 22.22
C HIS A 156 21.46 -5.84 22.57
N HIS A 157 22.34 -6.15 21.60
CA HIS A 157 23.61 -6.83 21.85
C HIS A 157 24.73 -5.89 22.29
N LEU A 158 24.48 -4.57 22.30
CA LEU A 158 25.37 -3.52 22.81
C LEU A 158 25.96 -3.76 24.23
N PRO A 159 25.17 -4.09 25.27
CA PRO A 159 25.74 -4.32 26.60
C PRO A 159 26.64 -5.56 26.65
N ARG A 160 26.34 -6.58 25.84
CA ARG A 160 27.15 -7.80 25.74
C ARG A 160 28.47 -7.53 25.02
N THR A 161 28.45 -6.77 23.93
CA THR A 161 29.68 -6.40 23.20
C THR A 161 30.56 -5.49 24.05
N LEU A 162 29.98 -4.56 24.81
CA LEU A 162 30.70 -3.70 25.75
C LEU A 162 31.41 -4.50 26.87
N MET A 163 30.73 -5.50 27.45
CA MET A 163 31.34 -6.43 28.41
C MET A 163 32.51 -7.20 27.78
N GLY A 164 32.35 -7.69 26.55
CA GLY A 164 33.41 -8.39 25.81
C GLY A 164 34.64 -7.51 25.53
N ILE A 165 34.43 -6.25 25.15
CA ILE A 165 35.52 -5.28 24.95
C ILE A 165 36.22 -4.98 26.27
N THR A 166 35.48 -4.76 27.35
CA THR A 166 36.06 -4.48 28.67
C THR A 166 36.94 -5.64 29.14
N LEU A 167 36.47 -6.89 28.96
CA LEU A 167 37.26 -8.09 29.24
C LEU A 167 38.51 -8.19 28.36
N CYS A 168 38.39 -7.90 27.05
CA CYS A 168 39.53 -7.91 26.12
C CYS A 168 40.58 -6.86 26.50
N VAL A 169 40.15 -5.65 26.88
CA VAL A 169 41.06 -4.58 27.33
C VAL A 169 41.77 -4.99 28.62
N ALA A 170 41.05 -5.58 29.58
CA ALA A 170 41.66 -6.09 30.81
C ALA A 170 42.70 -7.19 30.52
N MET A 171 42.40 -8.12 29.61
CA MET A 171 43.34 -9.15 29.17
C MET A 171 44.57 -8.56 28.47
N CYS A 172 44.40 -7.52 27.63
CA CYS A 172 45.49 -6.81 26.98
C CYS A 172 46.43 -6.12 27.98
N ILE A 173 45.85 -5.44 28.98
CA ILE A 173 46.61 -4.81 30.07
C ILE A 173 47.41 -5.87 30.84
N GLY A 174 46.77 -6.99 31.20
CA GLY A 174 47.44 -8.10 31.89
C GLY A 174 48.61 -8.68 31.09
N ASN A 175 48.42 -8.88 29.78
CA ASN A 175 49.47 -9.38 28.89
C ASN A 175 50.66 -8.40 28.80
N PHE A 176 50.41 -7.10 28.70
CA PHE A 176 51.47 -6.08 28.70
C PHE A 176 52.31 -6.12 29.98
N PHE A 177 51.67 -6.20 31.16
CA PHE A 177 52.39 -6.30 32.43
C PHE A 177 53.21 -7.59 32.53
N LEU A 178 52.69 -8.72 32.03
CA LEU A 178 53.38 -10.00 32.01
C LEU A 178 54.64 -9.97 31.13
N ILE A 179 54.55 -9.34 29.95
CA ILE A 179 55.70 -9.15 29.06
C ILE A 179 56.73 -8.19 29.67
N ARG A 180 56.26 -7.10 30.30
CA ARG A 180 57.15 -6.13 30.96
C ARG A 180 57.93 -6.79 32.10
N GLU A 181 57.27 -7.55 32.96
CA GLU A 181 57.96 -8.19 34.09
C GLU A 181 58.90 -9.32 33.63
N SER A 182 58.55 -10.05 32.56
CA SER A 182 59.40 -11.11 32.02
C SER A 182 60.65 -10.59 31.29
N LEU A 183 60.60 -9.41 30.68
CA LEU A 183 61.76 -8.78 30.01
C LEU A 183 62.62 -7.90 30.92
N LYS A 184 62.14 -7.56 32.13
CA LYS A 184 62.83 -6.72 33.12
C LYS A 184 64.26 -7.20 33.49
N PRO A 185 64.55 -8.51 33.61
CA PRO A 185 65.91 -8.97 33.92
C PRO A 185 66.92 -8.74 32.79
N ALA A 186 66.47 -8.73 31.54
CA ALA A 186 67.32 -8.62 30.35
C ALA A 186 67.51 -7.16 29.89
N PHE A 187 66.49 -6.31 30.08
CA PHE A 187 66.54 -4.89 29.71
C PHE A 187 66.18 -4.03 30.93
N ALA A 188 67.18 -3.29 31.45
CA ALA A 188 67.07 -2.46 32.66
C ALA A 188 65.93 -1.40 32.58
N ASP A 189 64.73 -1.78 33.05
CA ASP A 189 63.48 -1.00 33.14
C ASP A 189 62.98 -0.30 31.85
N ASN A 190 63.55 -0.66 30.69
CA ASN A 190 63.25 0.01 29.43
C ASN A 190 61.89 -0.44 28.86
N SER A 191 60.81 0.19 29.33
CA SER A 191 59.41 -0.18 29.07
C SER A 191 59.00 -0.09 27.59
N TRP A 192 59.76 0.63 26.78
CA TRP A 192 59.54 0.76 25.33
C TRP A 192 59.76 -0.54 24.56
N ILE A 193 60.69 -1.39 25.00
CA ILE A 193 60.96 -2.67 24.35
C ILE A 193 59.79 -3.63 24.60
N ALA A 194 59.29 -3.69 25.84
CA ALA A 194 58.10 -4.47 26.18
C ALA A 194 56.86 -3.98 25.42
N LEU A 195 56.69 -2.66 25.27
CA LEU A 195 55.62 -2.07 24.46
C LEU A 195 55.75 -2.44 22.98
N GLY A 196 56.95 -2.37 22.41
CA GLY A 196 57.21 -2.73 21.02
C GLY A 196 56.91 -4.21 20.73
N VAL A 197 57.35 -5.11 21.61
CA VAL A 197 57.06 -6.56 21.52
C VAL A 197 55.58 -6.85 21.69
N PHE A 198 54.91 -6.18 22.63
CA PHE A 198 53.47 -6.29 22.83
C PHE A 198 52.69 -5.82 21.61
N LEU A 199 53.00 -4.63 21.06
CA LEU A 199 52.35 -4.08 19.88
C LEU A 199 52.59 -4.97 18.65
N ALA A 200 53.82 -5.44 18.45
CA ALA A 200 54.14 -6.38 17.39
C ALA A 200 53.27 -7.65 17.51
N GLY A 201 53.29 -8.31 18.67
CA GLY A 201 52.51 -9.53 18.91
C GLY A 201 51.00 -9.34 18.78
N MET A 202 50.46 -8.19 19.20
CA MET A 202 49.02 -7.91 19.19
C MET A 202 48.48 -7.40 17.85
N PHE A 203 49.26 -6.59 17.11
CA PHE A 203 48.79 -5.87 15.91
C PHE A 203 49.26 -6.46 14.59
N SER A 204 49.88 -7.64 14.59
CA SER A 204 50.17 -8.37 13.33
C SER A 204 48.92 -8.75 12.54
N LEU A 205 47.73 -8.60 13.16
CA LEU A 205 46.44 -8.97 12.61
C LEU A 205 45.74 -7.82 11.86
N PHE A 206 46.43 -6.70 11.59
CA PHE A 206 45.93 -5.63 10.70
C PHE A 206 45.94 -6.00 9.20
N GLY A 207 45.94 -7.30 8.87
CA GLY A 207 45.66 -7.78 7.52
C GLY A 207 44.21 -7.47 7.16
N LYS A 208 44.01 -6.82 6.01
CA LYS A 208 42.75 -6.16 5.59
C LYS A 208 41.49 -7.03 5.44
N ILE A 209 41.54 -8.32 5.75
CA ILE A 209 40.39 -9.22 5.62
C ILE A 209 40.38 -10.13 6.85
N SER A 210 39.57 -9.76 7.84
CA SER A 210 39.18 -10.67 8.91
C SER A 210 38.54 -11.91 8.28
N LEU A 211 39.17 -13.06 8.51
CA LEU A 211 38.74 -14.42 8.10
C LEU A 211 37.30 -14.76 8.55
N PHE A 212 36.65 -13.90 9.35
CA PHE A 212 35.26 -14.04 9.80
C PHE A 212 34.23 -13.28 8.97
N HIS A 213 34.62 -12.56 7.91
CA HIS A 213 33.65 -11.91 6.99
C HIS A 213 33.77 -12.33 5.53
N ASP A 214 34.72 -13.22 5.20
CA ASP A 214 34.90 -13.68 3.83
C ASP A 214 35.00 -15.22 3.81
N THR A 215 33.85 -15.87 3.71
CA THR A 215 33.68 -17.33 3.63
C THR A 215 34.31 -17.94 2.36
N GLU A 216 34.88 -17.14 1.47
CA GLU A 216 35.48 -17.60 0.20
C GLU A 216 37.01 -17.52 0.14
N SER A 217 37.69 -17.06 1.20
CA SER A 217 39.16 -16.95 1.14
C SER A 217 39.86 -18.31 1.34
N ARG A 218 40.47 -18.82 0.27
CA ARG A 218 41.30 -20.04 0.28
C ARG A 218 42.44 -19.87 1.28
N VAL A 219 42.46 -20.70 2.32
CA VAL A 219 43.54 -20.76 3.32
C VAL A 219 44.86 -21.02 2.62
N THR A 220 45.62 -19.95 2.41
CA THR A 220 46.93 -20.01 1.78
C THR A 220 47.96 -20.09 2.91
N TRP A 221 48.90 -21.04 2.85
CA TRP A 221 49.99 -21.17 3.84
C TRP A 221 50.73 -19.85 4.10
N LYS A 222 50.78 -18.98 3.10
CA LYS A 222 51.30 -17.61 3.19
C LYS A 222 50.51 -16.73 4.17
N SER A 223 49.17 -16.79 4.17
CA SER A 223 48.29 -16.06 5.10
C SER A 223 48.43 -16.60 6.52
N LEU A 224 48.58 -17.92 6.67
CA LEU A 224 48.77 -18.57 7.96
C LEU A 224 50.14 -18.19 8.56
N LEU A 225 51.17 -18.08 7.73
CA LEU A 225 52.50 -17.61 8.15
C LEU A 225 52.51 -16.11 8.47
N GLU A 226 51.73 -15.29 7.76
CA GLU A 226 51.57 -13.86 8.03
C GLU A 226 50.80 -13.61 9.33
N GLU A 227 49.76 -14.41 9.62
CA GLU A 227 48.96 -14.29 10.85
C GLU A 227 49.64 -14.87 12.10
N ILE A 228 50.36 -15.98 11.98
CA ILE A 228 50.95 -16.69 13.13
C ILE A 228 52.43 -16.36 13.31
N GLY A 229 53.14 -16.00 12.24
CA GLY A 229 54.59 -15.81 12.27
C GLY A 229 55.04 -14.68 13.18
N LEU A 230 54.28 -13.58 13.24
CA LEU A 230 54.68 -12.41 14.01
C LEU A 230 54.34 -12.54 15.52
N PRO A 231 53.18 -13.08 15.94
CA PRO A 231 52.93 -13.47 17.33
C PRO A 231 53.90 -14.53 17.82
N PHE A 232 54.26 -15.48 16.95
CA PHE A 232 55.28 -16.50 17.24
C PHE A 232 56.67 -15.88 17.44
N ALA A 233 57.08 -14.97 16.54
CA ALA A 233 58.36 -14.27 16.66
C ALA A 233 58.42 -13.40 17.94
N ALA A 234 57.34 -12.71 18.29
CA ALA A 234 57.24 -11.93 19.52
C ALA A 234 57.31 -12.82 20.77
N ALA A 235 56.60 -13.95 20.79
CA ALA A 235 56.66 -14.90 21.89
C ALA A 235 58.06 -15.54 22.00
N LEU A 236 58.69 -15.88 20.87
CA LEU A 236 60.03 -16.46 20.81
C LEU A 236 61.08 -15.46 21.30
N PHE A 237 60.91 -14.18 20.98
CA PHE A 237 61.75 -13.11 21.52
C PHE A 237 61.65 -13.03 23.04
N VAL A 238 60.45 -13.11 23.62
CA VAL A 238 60.29 -13.17 25.09
C VAL A 238 60.95 -14.42 25.65
N PHE A 239 60.74 -15.58 25.04
CA PHE A 239 61.35 -16.85 25.47
C PHE A 239 62.88 -16.81 25.49
N ALA A 240 63.51 -16.30 24.43
CA ALA A 240 64.96 -16.22 24.30
C ALA A 240 65.60 -15.36 25.40
N ASN A 241 64.89 -14.33 25.87
CA ASN A 241 65.37 -13.45 26.94
C ASN A 241 65.05 -13.98 28.35
N VAL A 242 64.04 -14.85 28.49
CA VAL A 242 63.65 -15.43 29.80
C VAL A 242 64.42 -16.70 30.13
N VAL A 243 64.79 -17.51 29.12
CA VAL A 243 65.46 -18.80 29.31
C VAL A 243 66.82 -18.69 30.00
N THR A 244 67.47 -17.53 29.93
CA THR A 244 68.75 -17.25 30.60
C THR A 244 68.61 -17.03 32.11
N HIS A 245 67.40 -16.76 32.60
CA HIS A 245 67.14 -16.36 33.98
C HIS A 245 66.16 -17.27 34.73
N GLN A 246 65.42 -18.14 34.03
CA GLN A 246 64.43 -19.06 34.62
C GLN A 246 64.70 -20.52 34.25
N THR A 247 64.07 -21.45 34.97
CA THR A 247 64.14 -22.87 34.63
C THR A 247 63.52 -23.12 33.25
N TRP A 248 64.07 -24.09 32.51
CA TRP A 248 63.67 -24.38 31.13
C TRP A 248 62.15 -24.66 31.00
N TRP A 249 61.54 -25.31 32.00
CA TRP A 249 60.10 -25.54 32.08
C TRP A 249 59.26 -24.29 32.32
N GLN A 250 59.69 -23.36 33.15
CA GLN A 250 58.96 -22.11 33.37
C GLN A 250 59.03 -21.21 32.13
N ALA A 251 60.21 -21.13 31.50
CA ALA A 251 60.38 -20.36 30.27
C ALA A 251 59.50 -20.94 29.13
N PHE A 252 59.48 -22.26 28.97
CA PHE A 252 58.68 -22.91 27.93
C PHE A 252 57.17 -22.77 28.17
N ALA A 253 56.73 -22.89 29.43
CA ALA A 253 55.34 -22.63 29.79
C ALA A 253 54.92 -21.17 29.52
N LEU A 254 55.79 -20.21 29.84
CA LEU A 254 55.57 -18.79 29.57
C LEU A 254 55.50 -18.51 28.06
N PHE A 255 56.36 -19.13 27.26
CA PHE A 255 56.35 -19.04 25.80
C PHE A 255 54.99 -19.46 25.21
N ILE A 256 54.52 -20.67 25.55
CA ILE A 256 53.24 -21.18 25.07
C ILE A 256 52.10 -20.25 25.52
N PHE A 257 52.12 -19.81 26.77
CA PHE A 257 51.07 -18.95 27.32
C PHE A 257 51.00 -17.59 26.63
N VAL A 258 52.14 -16.91 26.46
CA VAL A 258 52.22 -15.61 25.78
C VAL A 258 51.84 -15.72 24.30
N PHE A 259 52.26 -16.81 23.64
CA PHE A 259 51.89 -17.09 22.25
C PHE A 259 50.37 -17.21 22.08
N PHE A 260 49.70 -18.01 22.92
CA PHE A 260 48.23 -18.12 22.87
C PHE A 260 47.54 -16.80 23.24
N LEU A 261 48.05 -16.05 24.22
CA LEU A 261 47.51 -14.75 24.57
C LEU A 261 47.55 -13.77 23.39
N PHE A 262 48.64 -13.71 22.63
CA PHE A 262 48.70 -12.87 21.44
C PHE A 262 47.70 -13.30 20.36
N MET A 263 47.56 -14.60 20.12
CA MET A 263 46.58 -15.10 19.14
C MET A 263 45.12 -14.81 19.53
N PHE A 264 44.76 -14.98 20.80
CA PHE A 264 43.38 -14.83 21.27
C PHE A 264 43.00 -13.37 21.52
N ALA A 265 43.85 -12.61 22.22
CA ALA A 265 43.52 -11.25 22.63
C ALA A 265 43.41 -10.29 21.43
N GLY A 266 44.30 -10.42 20.44
CA GLY A 266 44.26 -9.60 19.22
C GLY A 266 42.99 -9.84 18.40
N LYS A 267 42.63 -11.11 18.15
CA LYS A 267 41.44 -11.48 17.37
C LYS A 267 40.14 -11.09 18.07
N LEU A 268 40.05 -11.30 19.39
CA LEU A 268 38.85 -10.96 20.16
C LEU A 268 38.63 -9.45 20.25
N LEU A 269 39.69 -8.66 20.46
CA LEU A 269 39.56 -7.21 20.53
C LEU A 269 39.11 -6.62 19.20
N LEU A 270 39.72 -7.05 18.09
CA LEU A 270 39.37 -6.55 16.75
C LEU A 270 37.95 -6.98 16.33
N SER A 271 37.55 -8.21 16.63
CA SER A 271 36.18 -8.68 16.34
C SER A 271 35.13 -7.87 17.12
N ASN A 272 35.37 -7.65 18.42
CA ASN A 272 34.43 -6.91 19.24
C ASN A 272 34.38 -5.41 18.88
N ILE A 273 35.48 -4.82 18.40
CA ILE A 273 35.50 -3.38 18.03
C ILE A 273 34.77 -3.10 16.72
N THR A 274 34.86 -3.99 15.72
CA THR A 274 34.08 -3.84 14.48
C THR A 274 32.59 -4.02 14.72
N VAL A 275 32.21 -4.99 15.55
CA VAL A 275 30.81 -5.16 15.97
C VAL A 275 30.31 -3.91 16.69
N LEU A 276 31.07 -3.38 17.66
CA LEU A 276 30.71 -2.13 18.36
C LEU A 276 30.56 -0.95 17.40
N TRP A 277 31.44 -0.83 16.41
CA TRP A 277 31.37 0.28 15.45
C TRP A 277 30.11 0.20 14.59
N ASN A 278 29.77 -0.99 14.11
CA ASN A 278 28.54 -1.24 13.37
C ASN A 278 27.29 -0.98 14.23
N ASP A 279 27.31 -1.43 15.48
CA ASP A 279 26.19 -1.23 16.41
C ASP A 279 26.02 0.24 16.81
N THR A 280 27.13 0.97 17.00
CA THR A 280 27.09 2.40 17.33
C THR A 280 26.53 3.20 16.17
N LYS A 281 26.91 2.86 14.93
CA LYS A 281 26.36 3.47 13.73
C LYS A 281 24.85 3.18 13.61
N ALA A 282 24.43 1.92 13.83
CA ALA A 282 23.02 1.56 13.83
C ALA A 282 22.23 2.31 14.91
N TRP A 283 22.77 2.42 16.12
CA TRP A 283 22.16 3.18 17.21
C TRP A 283 22.01 4.67 16.89
N LEU A 284 23.03 5.28 16.26
CA LEU A 284 23.00 6.68 15.89
C LEU A 284 21.94 6.96 14.80
N HIS A 285 21.78 6.04 13.84
CA HIS A 285 20.68 6.08 12.87
C HIS A 285 19.32 5.97 13.56
N ILE A 286 19.11 4.99 14.44
CA ILE A 286 17.85 4.83 15.18
C ILE A 286 17.49 6.10 15.98
N ARG A 287 18.48 6.72 16.62
CA ARG A 287 18.26 7.94 17.39
C ARG A 287 17.89 9.12 16.49
N LYS A 288 18.53 9.24 15.32
CA LYS A 288 18.19 10.28 14.34
C LYS A 288 16.79 10.05 13.78
N ASP A 289 16.47 8.82 13.39
CA ASP A 289 15.14 8.46 12.86
C ASP A 289 14.03 8.74 13.89
N SER A 290 14.30 8.49 15.17
CA SER A 290 13.36 8.83 16.25
C SER A 290 13.17 10.34 16.44
N GLN A 291 14.20 11.16 16.21
CA GLN A 291 14.09 12.62 16.26
C GLN A 291 13.33 13.15 15.04
N ASP A 292 13.68 12.65 13.85
CA ASP A 292 13.00 13.00 12.60
C ASP A 292 11.52 12.57 12.65
N PHE A 293 11.19 11.46 13.32
CA PHE A 293 9.81 11.06 13.59
C PHE A 293 9.08 12.06 14.50
N ALA A 294 9.70 12.46 15.63
CA ALA A 294 9.07 13.39 16.57
C ALA A 294 8.81 14.77 15.94
N ASP A 295 9.75 15.25 15.12
CA ASP A 295 9.63 16.53 14.42
C ASP A 295 8.57 16.49 13.32
N ASN A 296 8.47 15.37 12.58
CA ASN A 296 7.49 15.20 11.52
C ASN A 296 6.10 14.75 12.00
N ASN A 297 5.99 14.28 13.24
CA ASN A 297 4.74 13.80 13.81
C ASN A 297 3.61 14.85 13.70
N TYR A 298 3.90 16.07 14.15
CA TYR A 298 2.96 17.18 14.07
C TYR A 298 2.56 17.51 12.62
N ASN A 299 3.50 17.40 11.68
CA ASN A 299 3.26 17.66 10.28
C ASN A 299 2.34 16.59 9.66
N TRP A 300 2.55 15.30 9.94
CA TRP A 300 1.69 14.22 9.46
C TRP A 300 0.29 14.27 10.05
N GLU A 301 0.15 14.64 11.33
CA GLU A 301 -1.16 14.81 11.95
C GLU A 301 -1.93 15.97 11.30
N ASN A 302 -1.24 17.09 11.02
CA ASN A 302 -1.84 18.21 10.30
C ASN A 302 -2.19 17.86 8.84
N GLU A 303 -1.35 17.10 8.14
CA GLU A 303 -1.62 16.58 6.79
C GLU A 303 -2.86 15.67 6.80
N CYS A 304 -2.98 14.76 7.78
CA CYS A 304 -4.16 13.92 7.96
C CYS A 304 -5.44 14.75 8.19
N GLN A 305 -5.40 15.77 9.05
CA GLN A 305 -6.55 16.64 9.30
C GLN A 305 -6.94 17.43 8.05
N THR A 306 -5.96 17.95 7.32
CA THR A 306 -6.19 18.69 6.07
C THR A 306 -6.83 17.79 5.01
N LEU A 307 -6.28 16.59 4.81
CA LEU A 307 -6.84 15.60 3.88
C LEU A 307 -8.27 15.19 4.27
N GLN A 308 -8.56 15.08 5.58
CA GLN A 308 -9.90 14.76 6.06
C GLN A 308 -10.91 15.87 5.71
N VAL A 309 -10.54 17.13 5.89
CA VAL A 309 -11.37 18.28 5.49
C VAL A 309 -11.61 18.28 3.98
N GLU A 310 -10.57 18.05 3.17
CA GLU A 310 -10.71 17.97 1.71
C GLU A 310 -11.62 16.82 1.27
N ILE A 311 -11.56 15.66 1.95
CA ILE A 311 -12.47 14.54 1.70
C ILE A 311 -13.91 14.93 2.00
N ASP A 312 -14.16 15.62 3.11
CA ASP A 312 -15.50 16.05 3.47
C ASP A 312 -16.06 17.08 2.49
N GLU A 313 -15.23 18.00 1.97
CA GLU A 313 -15.61 18.88 0.86
C GLU A 313 -15.98 18.11 -0.41
N LEU A 314 -15.19 17.08 -0.77
CA LEU A 314 -15.48 16.23 -1.92
C LEU A 314 -16.78 15.43 -1.73
N ARG A 315 -17.06 14.96 -0.51
CA ARG A 315 -18.32 14.30 -0.16
C ARG A 315 -19.49 15.26 -0.33
N VAL A 316 -19.39 16.50 0.13
CA VAL A 316 -20.44 17.52 -0.05
C VAL A 316 -20.72 17.76 -1.54
N LYS A 317 -19.67 17.90 -2.36
CA LYS A 317 -19.82 18.03 -3.83
C LYS A 317 -20.50 16.82 -4.45
N LYS A 318 -20.12 15.61 -4.02
CA LYS A 318 -20.77 14.35 -4.45
C LYS A 318 -22.26 14.35 -4.10
N TRP A 319 -22.64 14.78 -2.89
CA TRP A 319 -24.04 14.86 -2.47
C TRP A 319 -24.85 15.88 -3.29
N GLN A 320 -24.23 16.97 -3.73
CA GLN A 320 -24.89 17.94 -4.62
C GLN A 320 -25.17 17.30 -5.99
N ILE A 321 -24.15 16.70 -6.61
CA ILE A 321 -24.29 16.05 -7.93
C ILE A 321 -25.31 14.90 -7.87
N LEU A 322 -25.31 14.11 -6.80
CA LEU A 322 -26.27 13.01 -6.63
C LEU A 322 -27.72 13.52 -6.58
N ARG A 323 -27.94 14.70 -5.99
CA ARG A 323 -29.26 15.34 -5.96
C ARG A 323 -29.70 15.81 -7.34
N ASP A 324 -28.79 16.41 -8.09
CA ASP A 324 -29.04 16.88 -9.46
C ASP A 324 -29.29 15.69 -10.41
N GLN A 325 -28.55 14.59 -10.23
CA GLN A 325 -28.79 13.32 -10.90
C GLN A 325 -30.18 12.77 -10.56
N SER A 326 -30.54 12.69 -9.27
CA SER A 326 -31.85 12.17 -8.84
C SER A 326 -33.01 12.99 -9.41
N THR A 327 -32.83 14.32 -9.55
CA THR A 327 -33.82 15.19 -10.20
C THR A 327 -33.97 14.81 -11.68
N SER A 328 -32.85 14.60 -12.39
CA SER A 328 -32.86 14.20 -13.81
C SER A 328 -33.44 12.80 -14.03
N GLU A 329 -33.17 11.86 -13.11
CA GLU A 329 -33.78 10.53 -13.10
C GLU A 329 -35.29 10.60 -12.90
N THR A 330 -35.75 11.44 -11.97
CA THR A 330 -37.18 11.65 -11.73
C THR A 330 -37.89 12.22 -12.96
N GLU A 331 -37.30 13.21 -13.64
CA GLU A 331 -37.88 13.76 -14.88
C GLU A 331 -37.88 12.76 -16.03
N ARG A 332 -36.81 11.97 -16.18
CA ARG A 332 -36.77 10.82 -17.12
C ARG A 332 -37.91 9.85 -16.85
N ASP A 333 -38.10 9.46 -15.59
CA ASP A 333 -39.09 8.45 -15.22
C ASP A 333 -40.51 8.97 -15.38
N LYS A 334 -40.76 10.26 -15.13
CA LYS A 334 -42.02 10.93 -15.47
C LYS A 334 -42.31 10.85 -16.98
N LEU A 335 -41.31 11.12 -17.82
CA LEU A 335 -41.45 11.06 -19.28
C LEU A 335 -41.70 9.63 -19.77
N TYR A 336 -41.03 8.63 -19.20
CA TYR A 336 -41.30 7.22 -19.51
C TYR A 336 -42.67 6.75 -19.04
N ALA A 337 -43.10 7.15 -17.84
CA ALA A 337 -44.46 6.86 -17.38
C ALA A 337 -45.52 7.49 -18.29
N LYS A 338 -45.30 8.74 -18.73
CA LYS A 338 -46.19 9.41 -19.70
C LYS A 338 -46.20 8.69 -21.05
N ARG A 339 -45.04 8.31 -21.58
CA ARG A 339 -44.93 7.50 -22.80
C ARG A 339 -45.76 6.22 -22.68
N ASP A 340 -45.56 5.46 -21.61
CA ASP A 340 -46.21 4.15 -21.43
C ASP A 340 -47.72 4.28 -21.23
N MET A 341 -48.16 5.35 -20.56
CA MET A 341 -49.58 5.70 -20.46
C MET A 341 -50.18 5.94 -21.86
N LEU A 342 -49.55 6.79 -22.67
CA LEU A 342 -50.06 7.16 -24.01
C LEU A 342 -50.05 5.97 -24.97
N VAL A 343 -49.00 5.13 -24.93
CA VAL A 343 -48.93 3.89 -25.71
C VAL A 343 -50.07 2.95 -25.34
N LYS A 344 -50.28 2.68 -24.05
CA LYS A 344 -51.37 1.79 -23.59
C LYS A 344 -52.75 2.34 -23.93
N LEU A 345 -52.92 3.66 -23.84
CA LEU A 345 -54.17 4.29 -24.21
C LEU A 345 -54.47 4.07 -25.70
N PHE A 346 -53.51 4.39 -26.57
CA PHE A 346 -53.64 4.17 -28.01
C PHE A 346 -53.94 2.70 -28.33
N GLU A 347 -53.19 1.76 -27.76
CA GLU A 347 -53.39 0.32 -27.97
C GLU A 347 -54.80 -0.12 -27.54
N SER A 348 -55.27 0.36 -26.39
CA SER A 348 -56.58 -0.02 -25.85
C SER A 348 -57.73 0.40 -26.77
N GLU A 349 -57.69 1.63 -27.30
CA GLU A 349 -58.71 2.15 -28.23
C GLU A 349 -58.59 1.48 -29.60
N PHE A 350 -57.35 1.26 -30.09
CA PHE A 350 -57.08 0.55 -31.33
C PHE A 350 -57.68 -0.86 -31.34
N TYR A 351 -57.40 -1.66 -30.31
CA TYR A 351 -57.90 -3.03 -30.23
C TYR A 351 -59.41 -3.08 -30.01
N LEU A 352 -59.98 -2.12 -29.27
CA LEU A 352 -61.42 -1.99 -29.11
C LEU A 352 -62.11 -1.72 -30.45
N ALA A 353 -61.63 -0.72 -31.20
CA ALA A 353 -62.18 -0.37 -32.51
C ALA A 353 -62.08 -1.53 -33.51
N ARG A 354 -60.93 -2.22 -33.54
CA ARG A 354 -60.72 -3.40 -34.40
C ARG A 354 -61.66 -4.54 -34.06
N ARG A 355 -61.89 -4.80 -32.77
CA ARG A 355 -62.87 -5.79 -32.31
C ARG A 355 -64.29 -5.40 -32.72
N MET A 356 -64.69 -4.15 -32.54
CA MET A 356 -66.02 -3.67 -32.92
C MET A 356 -66.26 -3.78 -34.43
N LYS A 357 -65.26 -3.43 -35.26
CA LYS A 357 -65.32 -3.64 -36.73
C LYS A 357 -65.54 -5.10 -37.08
N ASN A 358 -64.78 -6.02 -36.47
CA ASN A 358 -64.90 -7.44 -36.73
C ASN A 358 -66.29 -7.99 -36.33
N GLU A 359 -66.81 -7.58 -35.16
CA GLU A 359 -68.15 -7.96 -34.69
C GLU A 359 -69.26 -7.41 -35.59
N LEU A 360 -69.17 -6.15 -36.01
CA LEU A 360 -70.11 -5.52 -36.93
C LEU A 360 -70.10 -6.16 -38.31
N THR A 361 -68.91 -6.42 -38.87
CA THR A 361 -68.75 -7.09 -40.17
C THR A 361 -69.36 -8.50 -40.14
N THR A 362 -69.14 -9.24 -39.05
CA THR A 362 -69.71 -10.59 -38.86
C THR A 362 -71.24 -10.53 -38.74
N ARG A 363 -71.80 -9.58 -37.97
CA ARG A 363 -73.25 -9.39 -37.86
C ARG A 363 -73.89 -8.98 -39.19
N GLN A 364 -73.25 -8.09 -39.93
CA GLN A 364 -73.70 -7.66 -41.26
C GLN A 364 -73.69 -8.82 -42.26
N LEU A 365 -72.64 -9.64 -42.28
CA LEU A 365 -72.59 -10.88 -43.06
C LEU A 365 -73.73 -11.84 -42.71
N ASN A 366 -74.04 -12.00 -41.43
CA ASN A 366 -75.15 -12.85 -40.97
C ASN A 366 -76.52 -12.30 -41.38
N LEU A 367 -76.72 -10.98 -41.37
CA LEU A 367 -77.96 -10.35 -41.85
C LEU A 367 -78.15 -10.54 -43.36
N ILE A 368 -77.08 -10.39 -44.16
CA ILE A 368 -77.12 -10.64 -45.61
C ILE A 368 -77.43 -12.10 -45.90
N ARG A 369 -76.85 -13.03 -45.15
CA ARG A 369 -77.13 -14.47 -45.27
C ARG A 369 -78.59 -14.79 -44.93
N LYS A 370 -79.11 -14.22 -43.84
CA LYS A 370 -80.51 -14.39 -43.41
C LYS A 370 -81.53 -13.73 -44.35
N SER A 371 -81.16 -12.70 -45.10
CA SER A 371 -82.04 -12.10 -46.13
C SER A 371 -82.07 -12.87 -47.46
N ARG A 372 -81.22 -13.88 -47.62
CA ARG A 372 -81.06 -14.65 -48.85
C ARG A 372 -81.73 -16.03 -48.79
N ASP A 373 -82.01 -16.52 -47.58
CA ASP A 373 -82.93 -17.61 -47.28
C ASP A 373 -84.35 -17.04 -47.08
#